data_AF-A0A9X8YN04-F1
#
_entry.id   AF-A0A9X8YN04-F1
#
_cell.length_a   1.000
_cell.length_b   1.000
_cell.length_c   1.000
_cell.angle_alpha   90.00
_cell.angle_beta   90.00
_cell.angle_gamma   90.00
#
_symmetry.space_group_name_H-M   'P 1'
#
loop_
_entity.id
_entity.type
_entity.pdbx_description
1 polymer ?
#
loop_
_entity_poly.entity_id
_entity_poly.type
_entity_poly.pdbx_seq_one_letter_code
_entity_poly.pdbx_strand_id
1 'polypeptide(L)'
;IGGDGWAYDIGFGGLDHVLSLTENVNVLVLDTQCYSNTGGQQSKATPLGAVTKFGEHGKRKARKDLGVSMMMYGHVYVAQISLGAQLNQTVKAIQEA
;
A
#
# COMPACT_ATOMS: atom_id res chain seq x y z
N ILE A 1 6.61 4.02 -8.33
CA ILE A 1 5.26 3.44 -8.54
C ILE A 1 5.37 1.92 -8.41
N GLY A 2 4.47 1.25 -7.70
CA GLY A 2 4.47 -0.20 -7.56
C GLY A 2 3.18 -0.75 -6.97
N GLY A 3 2.99 -2.07 -6.99
CA GLY A 3 1.83 -2.74 -6.40
C GLY A 3 1.96 -2.97 -4.89
N ASP A 4 0.91 -3.51 -4.27
CA ASP A 4 0.91 -3.86 -2.85
C ASP A 4 1.94 -4.93 -2.48
N GLY A 5 2.13 -5.94 -3.33
CA GLY A 5 3.15 -6.98 -3.12
C GLY A 5 4.59 -6.44 -3.08
N TRP A 6 4.86 -5.28 -3.70
CA TRP A 6 6.14 -4.59 -3.56
C TRP A 6 6.15 -3.74 -2.28
N ALA A 7 5.16 -2.87 -2.09
CA ALA A 7 5.18 -1.88 -1.02
C ALA A 7 5.01 -2.49 0.39
N TYR A 8 4.22 -3.56 0.54
CA TYR A 8 3.88 -4.14 1.84
C TYR A 8 4.84 -5.27 2.25
N ASP A 9 5.41 -5.97 1.26
CA ASP A 9 6.21 -7.18 1.45
C ASP A 9 7.69 -6.95 1.09
N ILE A 10 8.11 -7.30 -0.12
CA ILE A 10 9.54 -7.42 -0.49
C ILE A 10 10.27 -6.08 -0.58
N GLY A 11 9.58 -5.03 -1.03
CA GLY A 11 10.12 -3.68 -1.18
C GLY A 11 9.97 -2.82 0.07
N PHE A 12 9.28 -3.31 1.11
CA PHE A 12 8.94 -2.50 2.28
C PHE A 12 10.16 -1.92 2.97
N GLY A 13 11.23 -2.70 3.17
CA GLY A 13 12.43 -2.19 3.85
C GLY A 13 13.13 -1.06 3.10
N GLY A 14 13.14 -1.11 1.77
CA GLY A 14 13.68 -0.02 0.95
C GLY A 14 12.76 1.19 0.92
N LEU A 15 11.44 0.96 0.86
CA LEU A 15 10.43 2.02 0.92
C LEU A 15 10.48 2.78 2.27
N ASP A 16 10.54 2.04 3.37
CA ASP A 16 10.69 2.55 4.74
C ASP A 16 11.95 3.41 4.86
N HIS A 17 13.08 2.90 4.36
CA HIS A 17 14.33 3.66 4.36
C HIS A 17 14.22 4.96 3.54
N VAL A 18 13.72 4.90 2.30
CA VAL A 18 13.59 6.08 1.44
C VAL A 18 12.65 7.11 2.04
N LEU A 19 11.52 6.69 2.60
CA LEU A 19 10.55 7.62 3.22
C LEU A 19 11.00 8.13 4.59
N SER A 20 11.99 7.49 5.23
CA SER A 20 12.62 8.04 6.43
C SER A 20 13.60 9.19 6.15
N LEU A 21 14.00 9.36 4.87
CA LEU A 21 14.85 10.45 4.41
C LEU A 21 14.00 11.66 4.04
N THR A 22 14.61 12.84 4.01
CA THR A 22 13.96 14.11 3.64
C THR A 22 14.05 14.41 2.14
N GLU A 23 14.16 13.37 1.32
CA GLU A 23 14.28 13.50 -0.14
C GLU A 23 12.91 13.75 -0.77
N ASN A 24 12.87 14.58 -1.83
CA ASN A 24 11.64 14.89 -2.53
C ASN A 24 11.30 13.80 -3.55
N VAL A 25 10.55 12.79 -3.12
CA VAL A 25 10.13 11.65 -3.95
C VAL A 25 8.65 11.34 -3.78
N ASN A 26 8.00 11.00 -4.90
CA ASN A 26 6.60 10.61 -4.93
C ASN A 26 6.45 9.10 -5.12
N VAL A 27 5.76 8.45 -4.18
CA VAL A 27 5.49 7.01 -4.21
C VAL A 27 3.99 6.75 -4.38
N LEU A 28 3.62 6.21 -5.54
CA LEU A 28 2.28 5.69 -5.79
C LEU A 28 2.24 4.17 -5.61
N VAL A 29 1.42 3.71 -4.66
CA VAL A 29 1.12 2.29 -4.42
C VAL A 29 -0.24 1.94 -5.01
N LEU A 30 -0.26 1.04 -5.99
CA LEU A 30 -1.47 0.51 -6.60
C LEU A 30 -1.89 -0.75 -5.85
N ASP A 31 -2.80 -0.61 -4.90
CA ASP A 31 -3.16 -1.67 -3.97
C ASP A 31 -4.30 -2.54 -4.50
N THR A 32 -3.94 -3.72 -5.03
CA THR A 32 -4.89 -4.73 -5.50
C THR A 32 -5.13 -5.83 -4.46
N GLN A 33 -4.58 -5.68 -3.24
CA GLN A 33 -4.76 -6.57 -2.09
C GLN A 33 -4.29 -8.02 -2.32
N CYS A 34 -3.51 -8.26 -3.36
CA CYS A 34 -2.93 -9.55 -3.70
C CYS A 34 -1.81 -9.37 -4.73
N TYR A 35 -0.95 -10.37 -4.87
CA TYR A 35 0.00 -10.41 -5.98
C TYR A 35 -0.70 -10.75 -7.30
N SER A 36 -1.33 -9.75 -7.92
CA SER A 36 -2.19 -9.96 -9.08
C SER A 36 -1.44 -10.58 -10.27
N ASN A 37 -0.25 -10.09 -10.59
CA ASN A 37 0.52 -10.54 -11.75
C ASN A 37 0.90 -12.02 -11.71
N THR A 38 1.22 -12.56 -10.52
CA THR A 38 1.64 -13.97 -10.35
C THR A 38 0.47 -14.92 -10.07
N GLY A 39 -0.78 -14.43 -10.20
CA GLY A 39 -1.98 -15.24 -10.08
C GLY A 39 -2.64 -15.21 -8.70
N GLY A 40 -2.56 -14.08 -8.00
CA GLY A 40 -3.40 -13.79 -6.83
C GLY A 40 -2.92 -14.43 -5.52
N GLN A 41 -1.61 -14.42 -5.27
CA GLN A 41 -1.05 -14.82 -3.97
C GLN A 41 -1.40 -13.81 -2.88
N GLN A 42 -1.50 -14.31 -1.64
CA GLN A 42 -1.69 -13.48 -0.46
C GLN A 42 -0.51 -12.51 -0.26
N SER A 43 -0.80 -11.24 0.01
CA SER A 43 0.16 -10.21 0.41
C SER A 43 -0.07 -9.75 1.85
N LYS A 44 0.85 -8.95 2.41
CA LYS A 44 0.60 -8.26 3.68
C LYS A 44 -0.56 -7.24 3.59
N ALA A 45 -0.93 -6.78 2.38
CA ALA A 45 -2.08 -5.90 2.15
C ALA A 45 -3.43 -6.62 2.07
N THR A 46 -3.45 -7.94 1.83
CA THR A 46 -4.70 -8.72 1.77
C THR A 46 -5.57 -8.52 3.03
N PRO A 47 -6.89 -8.30 2.92
CA PRO A 47 -7.79 -8.16 4.07
C PRO A 47 -7.93 -9.43 4.91
N LEU A 48 -8.36 -9.26 6.16
CA LEU A 48 -8.77 -10.37 7.01
C LEU A 48 -9.90 -11.16 6.35
N GLY A 49 -9.78 -12.49 6.32
CA GLY A 49 -10.79 -13.38 5.76
C GLY A 49 -10.79 -13.52 4.23
N ALA A 50 -10.03 -12.70 3.50
CA ALA A 50 -9.96 -12.82 2.03
C ALA A 50 -9.26 -14.11 1.60
N VAL A 51 -9.84 -14.81 0.62
CA VAL A 51 -9.31 -16.07 0.06
C VAL A 51 -8.40 -15.74 -1.12
N THR A 52 -7.16 -16.21 -1.06
CA THR A 52 -6.11 -16.00 -2.07
C THR A 52 -5.22 -17.25 -2.15
N LYS A 53 -4.31 -17.35 -3.13
CA LYS A 53 -3.32 -18.44 -3.11
C LYS A 53 -2.42 -18.28 -1.88
N PHE A 54 -2.17 -19.39 -1.18
CA PHE A 54 -1.53 -19.45 0.16
C PHE A 54 -2.40 -18.89 1.32
N GLY A 55 -3.65 -18.53 1.04
CA GLY A 55 -4.66 -18.11 2.00
C GLY A 55 -6.00 -18.79 1.73
N GLU A 56 -5.98 -20.10 1.47
CA GLU A 56 -7.14 -20.89 1.00
C GLU A 56 -8.28 -20.93 2.04
N HIS A 57 -7.93 -20.86 3.32
CA HIS A 57 -8.90 -20.77 4.43
C HIS A 57 -9.17 -19.32 4.86
N GLY A 58 -8.87 -18.36 4.00
CA GLY A 58 -8.91 -16.94 4.32
C GLY A 58 -7.71 -16.48 5.14
N LYS A 59 -7.28 -15.23 4.92
CA LYS A 59 -6.18 -14.64 5.71
C LYS A 59 -6.57 -14.50 7.18
N ARG A 60 -5.73 -15.02 8.07
CA ARG A 60 -5.95 -15.01 9.53
C ARG A 60 -5.45 -13.75 10.25
N LYS A 61 -4.63 -12.93 9.58
CA LYS A 61 -4.07 -11.69 10.13
C LYS A 61 -4.74 -10.49 9.48
N ALA A 62 -4.89 -9.40 10.24
CA ALA A 62 -5.35 -8.14 9.69
C ALA A 62 -4.40 -7.65 8.59
N ARG A 63 -4.94 -6.82 7.68
CA ARG A 63 -4.15 -6.08 6.71
C ARG A 63 -3.13 -5.20 7.45
N LYS A 64 -1.89 -5.18 6.97
CA LYS A 64 -0.89 -4.23 7.45
C LYS A 64 -1.34 -2.82 7.06
N ASP A 65 -1.30 -1.88 7.99
CA ASP A 65 -1.59 -0.47 7.71
C ASP A 65 -0.30 0.27 7.33
N LEU A 66 -0.02 0.33 6.02
CA LEU A 66 1.15 1.03 5.50
C LEU A 66 1.04 2.54 5.73
N GLY A 67 -0.15 3.12 5.54
CA GLY A 67 -0.37 4.55 5.70
C GLY A 67 -0.07 4.99 7.13
N VAL A 68 -0.61 4.28 8.12
CA VAL A 68 -0.32 4.54 9.54
C VAL A 68 1.16 4.38 9.84
N SER A 69 1.82 3.36 9.30
CA SER A 69 3.26 3.17 9.49
C SER A 69 4.08 4.36 9.00
N MET A 70 3.76 4.90 7.81
CA MET A 70 4.48 6.03 7.23
C MET A 70 4.14 7.37 7.91
N MET A 71 2.90 7.54 8.39
CA MET A 71 2.50 8.73 9.15
C MET A 71 3.31 8.90 10.45
N MET A 72 3.83 7.82 11.03
CA MET A 72 4.64 7.89 12.26
C MET A 72 5.96 8.65 12.09
N TYR A 73 6.45 8.84 10.86
CA TYR A 73 7.63 9.68 10.60
C TYR A 73 7.35 11.18 10.78
N GLY A 74 6.09 11.61 10.76
CA GLY A 74 5.67 12.99 10.99
C GLY A 74 5.94 13.98 9.86
N HIS A 75 6.92 13.71 9.00
CA HIS A 75 7.30 14.58 7.87
C HIS A 75 6.91 14.01 6.50
N VAL A 76 6.38 12.79 6.45
CA VAL A 76 5.95 12.13 5.22
C VAL A 76 4.49 12.49 4.95
N TYR A 77 4.21 13.06 3.78
CA TYR A 77 2.83 13.24 3.31
C TYR A 77 2.24 11.88 2.93
N VAL A 78 1.07 11.56 3.48
CA VAL A 78 0.38 10.28 3.24
C VAL A 78 -1.07 10.55 2.86
N ALA A 79 -1.49 9.99 1.72
CA ALA A 79 -2.87 10.02 1.28
C ALA A 79 -3.33 8.64 0.82
N GLN A 80 -4.57 8.28 1.19
CA GLN A 80 -5.27 7.12 0.63
C GLN A 80 -6.42 7.64 -0.23
N ILE A 81 -6.50 7.13 -1.46
CA ILE A 81 -7.43 7.60 -2.49
C ILE A 81 -8.19 6.42 -3.09
N SER A 82 -9.37 6.71 -3.63
CA SER A 82 -10.11 5.77 -4.47
C SER A 82 -10.80 6.54 -5.58
N LEU A 83 -10.32 6.35 -6.82
CA LEU A 83 -10.84 7.02 -8.02
C LEU A 83 -12.36 6.84 -8.16
N GLY A 84 -12.84 5.61 -7.90
CA GLY A 84 -14.27 5.29 -8.00
C GLY A 84 -15.11 5.81 -6.83
N ALA A 85 -14.50 6.17 -5.71
CA ALA A 85 -15.22 6.74 -4.57
C ALA A 85 -15.31 8.27 -4.64
N GLN A 86 -14.20 8.94 -4.96
CA GLN A 86 -14.19 10.41 -5.06
C GLN A 86 -13.05 10.93 -5.95
N LEU A 87 -13.37 11.30 -7.19
CA LEU A 87 -12.39 11.79 -8.17
C LEU A 87 -11.72 13.10 -7.72
N ASN A 88 -12.49 14.05 -7.19
CA ASN A 88 -11.95 15.35 -6.77
C ASN A 88 -10.93 15.21 -5.64
N GLN A 89 -11.16 14.30 -4.69
CA GLN A 89 -10.21 14.02 -3.62
C GLN A 89 -8.95 13.33 -4.15
N THR A 90 -9.10 12.45 -5.15
CA THR A 90 -7.95 11.82 -5.82
C THR A 90 -7.07 12.86 -6.51
N VAL A 91 -7.66 13.77 -7.30
CA VAL A 91 -6.93 14.84 -7.97
C VAL A 91 -6.21 15.74 -6.95
N LYS A 92 -6.93 16.15 -5.90
CA LYS A 92 -6.37 16.98 -4.83
C LYS A 92 -5.17 16.30 -4.16
N ALA A 93 -5.31 15.03 -3.77
CA ALA A 93 -4.24 14.31 -3.09
C ALA A 93 -2.98 14.14 -3.96
N ILE A 94 -3.15 13.96 -5.27
CA ILE A 94 -2.03 13.88 -6.23
C ILE A 94 -1.37 15.24 -6.44
N GLN A 95 -2.11 16.35 -6.35
CA GLN A 95 -1.57 17.71 -6.46
C GLN A 95 -0.85 18.17 -5.18
N GLU A 96 -1.30 17.70 -4.01
CA GLU A 96 -0.71 18.05 -2.71
C GLU A 96 0.54 17.22 -2.37
N ALA A 97 0.73 16.07 -3.02
CA ALA A 97 1.90 15.19 -2.87
C ALA A 97 3.09 15.67 -3.71
#